data_AF-A0A846H0N8-F1
#
_entry.id   AF-A0A846H0N8-F1
#
_cell.length_a   1.000
_cell.length_b   1.000
_cell.length_c   1.000
_cell.angle_alpha   90.00
_cell.angle_beta   90.00
_cell.angle_gamma   90.00
#
_symmetry.space_group_name_H-M   'P 1'
#
loop_
_entity.id
_entity.type
_entity.pdbx_description
1 polymer ?
#
loop_
_entity_poly.entity_id
_entity_poly.type
_entity_poly.pdbx_seq_one_letter_code
_entity_poly.pdbx_strand_id
1 'polypeptide(L)' 'TTSGVVEGINNKLKVIKRSAYGFRNFKNFQSRCLLNWNFN' A
#
# COMPACT_ATOMS: atom_id res chain seq x y z
N THR A 1 4.40 -17.53 -13.98
CA THR A 1 5.37 -16.82 -13.12
C THR A 1 4.87 -15.42 -12.83
N THR A 2 3.78 -15.30 -12.07
CA THR A 2 3.05 -14.01 -11.89
C THR A 2 2.71 -13.74 -10.43
N SER A 3 2.77 -14.76 -9.58
CA SER A 3 2.42 -14.66 -8.16
C SER A 3 3.40 -13.81 -7.36
N GLY A 4 4.70 -13.88 -7.62
CA GLY A 4 5.71 -13.16 -6.82
C GLY A 4 5.59 -11.63 -6.89
N VAL A 5 5.28 -11.08 -8.07
CA VAL A 5 5.04 -9.63 -8.23
C VAL A 5 3.76 -9.22 -7.51
N VAL A 6 2.69 -10.02 -7.64
CA VAL A 6 1.41 -9.79 -6.98
C VAL A 6 1.53 -9.90 -5.46
N GLU A 7 2.31 -10.86 -4.95
CA GLU A 7 2.60 -11.03 -3.52
C GLU A 7 3.35 -9.84 -2.96
N GLY A 8 4.37 -9.33 -3.67
CA GLY A 8 5.12 -8.14 -3.27
C GLY A 8 4.21 -6.91 -3.14
N ILE A 9 3.31 -6.71 -4.11
CA ILE A 9 2.30 -5.64 -4.07
C ILE A 9 1.37 -5.82 -2.87
N ASN A 10 0.86 -7.03 -2.64
CA ASN A 10 -0.07 -7.30 -1.55
C ASN A 10 0.59 -7.11 -0.18
N ASN A 11 1.87 -7.43 -0.04
CA ASN A 11 2.59 -7.25 1.22
C ASN A 11 2.82 -5.76 1.54
N LYS A 12 3.21 -4.95 0.55
CA LYS A 12 3.31 -3.48 0.70
C LYS A 12 1.96 -2.87 1.08
N LEU A 13 0.88 -3.24 0.40
CA LEU A 13 -0.47 -2.77 0.73
C LEU A 13 -0.91 -3.19 2.14
N LYS A 14 -0.57 -4.41 2.58
CA LYS A 14 -0.87 -4.90 3.93
C LYS A 14 -0.15 -4.09 5.01
N VAL A 15 1.11 -3.71 4.78
CA VAL A 15 1.88 -2.84 5.69
C VAL A 15 1.26 -1.45 5.78
N ILE A 16 0.92 -0.84 4.64
CA ILE A 16 0.27 0.48 4.60
C ILE A 16 -1.07 0.46 5.36
N LYS A 17 -1.87 -0.60 5.18
CA LYS A 17 -3.14 -0.81 5.91
C LYS A 17 -2.97 -1.05 7.41
N ARG A 18 -1.79 -1.49 7.89
CA ARG A 18 -1.53 -1.65 9.34
C ARG A 18 -1.14 -0.33 10.01
N SER A 19 -0.36 0.51 9.32
CA SER A 19 -0.03 1.86 9.80
C SER A 19 -1.16 2.87 9.61
N ALA A 20 -2.20 2.48 8.89
CA ALA A 20 -3.42 3.20 8.59
C ALA A 20 -4.44 3.27 9.74
N TYR A 21 -4.02 3.44 10.99
CA TYR A 21 -4.97 3.60 12.09
C TYR A 21 -5.80 4.87 11.86
N GLY A 22 -7.03 4.71 11.35
CA GLY A 22 -7.98 5.80 11.13
C GLY A 22 -8.11 6.34 9.70
N PHE A 23 -7.78 5.59 8.63
CA PHE A 23 -8.17 6.00 7.27
C PHE A 23 -9.69 5.91 7.07
N ARG A 24 -10.42 6.87 7.63
CA ARG A 24 -11.83 7.16 7.39
C ARG A 24 -12.03 7.78 5.99
N ASN A 25 -10.94 8.23 5.36
CA ASN A 25 -10.90 8.80 4.02
C ASN A 25 -9.93 8.02 3.12
N PHE A 26 -10.48 7.39 2.07
CA PHE A 26 -9.75 6.58 1.10
C PHE A 26 -8.67 7.38 0.34
N LYS A 27 -8.84 8.70 0.18
CA LYS A 27 -7.81 9.55 -0.45
C LYS A 27 -6.47 9.48 0.27
N ASN A 28 -6.47 9.47 1.60
CA ASN A 28 -5.22 9.39 2.38
C ASN A 28 -4.52 8.03 2.20
N PHE A 29 -5.30 6.96 2.07
CA PHE A 29 -4.76 5.63 1.75
C PHE A 29 -4.12 5.61 0.36
N GLN A 30 -4.79 6.20 -0.64
CA GLN A 30 -4.27 6.28 -2.00
C GLN A 30 -2.98 7.10 -2.09
N SER A 31 -2.93 8.28 -1.45
CA SER A 31 -1.72 9.11 -1.40
C SER A 31 -0.55 8.39 -0.73
N ARG A 32 -0.79 7.63 0.36
CA ARG A 32 0.26 6.81 1.01
C ARG A 32 0.76 5.67 0.14
N CYS A 33 -0.11 5.01 -0.62
CA CYS A 33 0.29 4.00 -1.59
C CYS A 33 1.14 4.60 -2.72
N LEU A 34 0.72 5.75 -3.26
CA LEU A 34 1.42 6.43 -4.33
C LEU A 34 2.82 6.91 -3.88
N LEU A 35 2.91 7.50 -2.69
CA LEU A 35 4.19 7.91 -2.10
C LEU A 35 5.12 6.72 -1.85
N ASN A 36 4.61 5.60 -1.33
CA ASN A 36 5.42 4.40 -1.11
C ASN A 36 5.96 3.77 -2.41
N TRP A 37 5.26 4.00 -3.54
CA TRP A 37 5.69 3.54 -4.85
C TRP A 37 6.64 4.51 -5.55
N ASN A 38 6.50 5.82 -5.34
CA ASN A 38 7.32 6.85 -5.98
C ASN A 38 8.67 7.09 -5.28
N PHE A 39 8.73 6.88 -3.96
CA PHE A 39 9.97 7.01 -3.16
C PHE A 39 10.77 5.69 -3.06
N ASN A 40 10.61 4.78 -4.03
CA ASN A 40 11.31 3.49 -4.07
C ASN A 40 12.11 3.33 -5.35
#